data_AF-A0A368CP14-F1
#
_entry.id   AF-A0A368CP14-F1
#
_cell.length_a   1.000
_cell.length_b   1.000
_cell.length_c   1.000
_cell.angle_alpha   90.00
_cell.angle_beta   90.00
_cell.angle_gamma   90.00
#
_symmetry.space_group_name_H-M   'P 1'
#
loop_
_entity.id
_entity.type
_entity.pdbx_description
1 polymer ?
#
loop_
_entity_poly.entity_id
_entity_poly.type
_entity_poly.pdbx_seq_one_letter_code
_entity_poly.pdbx_strand_id
1 'polypeptide(L)' 'MKFFCCFDGEGTLLARCQTMADVEVLRRLGRPVVKVVEMGPEEAVLCRLTDAPVSAGAYNDEY' A
#
# COMPACT_ATOMS: atom_id res chain seq x y z
N MET A 1 -5.51 -5.89 10.60
CA MET A 1 -5.40 -5.66 9.14
C MET A 1 -3.96 -6.01 8.75
N LYS A 2 -3.74 -6.82 7.72
CA LYS A 2 -2.40 -7.26 7.29
C LYS A 2 -2.04 -6.51 6.02
N PHE A 3 -0.82 -6.01 5.91
CA PHE A 3 -0.34 -5.31 4.72
C PHE A 3 0.75 -6.12 4.05
N PHE A 4 0.94 -5.89 2.75
CA PHE A 4 1.85 -6.69 1.93
C PHE A 4 2.77 -5.78 1.13
N CYS A 5 4.07 -6.01 1.23
CA CYS A 5 5.06 -5.43 0.35
C CYS A 5 5.22 -6.31 -0.90
N CYS A 6 5.01 -5.72 -2.08
CA CYS A 6 5.22 -6.36 -3.37
C CYS A 6 6.56 -5.93 -3.95
N PHE A 7 7.40 -6.90 -4.33
CA PHE A 7 8.71 -6.66 -4.91
C PHE A 7 8.82 -7.26 -6.32
N ASP A 8 9.68 -6.67 -7.14
CA ASP A 8 10.08 -7.25 -8.42
C ASP A 8 11.20 -8.31 -8.28
N GLY A 9 11.69 -8.79 -9.42
CA GLY A 9 12.78 -9.78 -9.47
C GLY A 9 14.15 -9.26 -9.03
N GLU A 10 14.34 -7.94 -8.96
CA GLU A 10 15.57 -7.28 -8.50
C GLU A 10 15.51 -6.97 -7.00
N GLY A 11 14.33 -7.14 -6.37
CA GLY A 11 14.10 -6.81 -4.97
C GLY A 11 13.66 -5.36 -4.75
N THR A 12 13.30 -4.63 -5.81
CA THR A 12 12.76 -3.27 -5.72
C THR A 12 11.32 -3.33 -5.22
N LEU A 13 10.97 -2.47 -4.26
CA LEU A 13 9.61 -2.34 -3.76
C LEU A 13 8.72 -1.69 -4.84
N LEU A 14 7.74 -2.43 -5.33
CA LEU A 14 6.78 -1.96 -6.34
C LEU A 14 5.59 -1.24 -5.70
N ALA A 15 5.04 -1.82 -4.64
CA ALA A 15 3.83 -1.32 -3.99
C ALA A 15 3.65 -1.92 -2.58
N ARG A 16 2.84 -1.24 -1.77
CA ARG A 16 2.28 -1.78 -0.52
C ARG A 16 0.77 -1.96 -0.68
N CYS A 17 0.28 -3.15 -0.41
CA CYS A 17 -1.10 -3.55 -0.60
C CYS A 17 -1.77 -3.82 0.75
N GLN A 18 -3.07 -3.51 0.85
CA GLN A 18 -3.85 -3.79 2.06
C GLN A 18 -4.43 -5.20 2.04
N THR A 19 -4.62 -5.76 0.85
CA THR A 19 -5.19 -7.10 0.67
C THR A 19 -4.44 -7.85 -0.43
N MET A 20 -4.61 -9.18 -0.46
CA MET A 20 -4.10 -10.00 -1.55
C MET A 20 -4.84 -9.74 -2.88
N ALA A 21 -6.09 -9.24 -2.83
CA ALA A 21 -6.82 -8.86 -4.04
C ALA A 21 -6.13 -7.68 -4.76
N ASP A 22 -5.60 -6.71 -4.00
CA ASP A 22 -4.82 -5.60 -4.56
C ASP A 22 -3.55 -6.09 -5.25
N VAL A 23 -2.89 -7.12 -4.67
CA VAL A 23 -1.72 -7.77 -5.27
C VAL A 23 -2.08 -8.41 -6.62
N GLU A 24 -3.23 -9.08 -6.70
CA GLU A 24 -3.71 -9.65 -7.96
C GLU A 24 -4.04 -8.58 -9.01
N VAL A 25 -4.60 -7.44 -8.60
CA VAL A 25 -4.81 -6.30 -9.50
C VAL A 25 -3.48 -5.82 -10.07
N LEU A 26 -2.43 -5.66 -9.25
CA LEU A 26 -1.09 -5.29 -9.74
C LEU A 26 -0.56 -6.27 -10.80
N ARG A 27 -0.73 -7.57 -10.57
CA ARG A 27 -0.33 -8.61 -11.53
C ARG A 27 -1.13 -8.50 -12.84
N ARG A 28 -2.44 -8.28 -12.77
CA ARG A 28 -3.30 -8.10 -13.94
C ARG A 28 -2.95 -6.85 -14.74
N LEU A 29 -2.45 -5.80 -14.08
CA LEU A 29 -1.92 -4.58 -14.70
C LEU A 29 -0.51 -4.77 -15.30
N GLY A 30 0.02 -6.00 -15.31
CA GLY A 30 1.33 -6.33 -15.88
C GLY A 30 2.51 -5.91 -15.02
N ARG A 31 2.32 -5.60 -13.73
CA ARG A 31 3.44 -5.35 -12.83
C ARG A 31 4.17 -6.66 -12.52
N PRO A 32 5.52 -6.69 -12.58
CA PRO A 32 6.30 -7.91 -12.39
C PRO A 32 6.44 -8.25 -10.89
N VAL A 33 5.33 -8.52 -10.21
CA VAL A 33 5.34 -8.86 -8.77
C VAL A 33 5.84 -10.30 -8.58
N VAL A 34 7.11 -10.45 -8.18
CA VAL A 34 7.78 -11.74 -7.98
C VAL A 34 7.74 -12.19 -6.52
N LYS A 35 7.84 -11.26 -5.56
CA LYS A 35 7.85 -11.57 -4.12
C LYS A 35 6.81 -10.73 -3.39
N VAL A 36 6.08 -11.36 -2.47
CA VAL A 36 5.09 -10.71 -1.62
C VAL A 36 5.43 -11.06 -0.18
N VAL A 37 5.56 -10.05 0.68
CA VAL A 37 5.93 -10.21 2.10
C VAL A 37 4.86 -9.53 2.95
N GLU A 38 4.32 -10.25 3.93
CA GLU A 38 3.45 -9.66 4.95
C GLU A 38 4.27 -8.72 5.84
N MET A 39 3.80 -7.49 6.01
CA MET A 39 4.45 -6.47 6.84
C MET A 39 4.24 -6.78 8.32
N GLY A 40 5.28 -6.57 9.13
CA GLY A 40 5.15 -6.58 10.57
C GLY A 40 4.29 -5.42 11.09
N PRO A 41 3.76 -5.49 12.33
CA PRO A 41 2.90 -4.45 12.89
C PRO A 41 3.56 -3.06 12.96
N GLU A 42 4.87 -3.01 13.22
CA GLU A 42 5.66 -1.76 13.24
C GLU A 42 5.92 -1.18 11.83
N GLU A 43 5.86 -2.00 10.79
CA GLU A 43 6.04 -1.57 9.41
C GLU A 43 4.72 -1.13 8.77
N ALA A 44 3.61 -1.72 9.25
CA ALA A 44 2.23 -1.48 8.88
C ALA A 44 1.66 -0.16 9.41
N VAL A 45 2.49 0.85 9.71
CA VAL A 45 2.03 2.14 10.20
C VAL A 45 1.32 2.88 9.06
N LEU A 46 0.00 2.91 9.13
CA LEU A 46 -0.79 3.91 8.42
C LEU A 46 -1.05 5.09 9.34
N CYS A 47 -0.98 6.29 8.78
CA CYS A 47 -1.59 7.46 9.39
C CYS A 47 -3.09 7.15 9.53
N ARG A 48 -3.58 6.98 10.77
CA ARG A 48 -5.01 7.02 11.04
C ARG A 48 -5.49 8.44 10.74
N LEU A 49 -6.56 8.56 9.95
CA LEU A 49 -7.33 9.80 9.95
C LEU A 49 -7.79 10.00 11.39
N THR A 50 -7.27 11.05 12.05
CA THR A 50 -7.76 11.45 13.37
C THR A 50 -9.02 12.28 13.16
N ASP A 51 -9.94 12.29 14.13
CA ASP A 51 -11.11 13.21 14.15
C ASP A 51 -10.70 14.70 14.30
N ALA A 52 -9.43 15.02 14.08
CA ALA A 52 -9.00 16.40 13.99
C ALA A 52 -9.73 17.04 12.81
N PRO A 53 -10.41 18.18 13.01
CA PRO A 53 -11.11 18.85 11.92
C PRO A 53 -10.10 19.11 10.81
N VAL A 54 -10.38 18.57 9.62
CA VAL A 54 -9.65 18.92 8.40
C VAL A 54 -9.78 20.43 8.28
N SER A 55 -8.68 21.17 8.49
CA SER A 55 -8.68 22.60 8.23
C SER A 55 -9.08 22.78 6.76
N ALA A 56 -9.94 23.76 6.48
CA ALA A 56 -10.64 23.94 5.20
C ALA A 56 -9.73 24.16 3.96
N GLY A 57 -8.42 23.95 4.07
CA GLY A 57 -7.44 23.98 2.96
C GLY A 57 -6.52 22.76 2.88
N ALA A 58 -6.79 21.67 3.61
CA ALA A 58 -5.94 20.47 3.64
C ALA A 58 -6.49 19.27 2.83
N TYR A 59 -7.53 19.47 2.03
CA TYR A 59 -8.02 18.44 1.10
C TYR A 59 -7.30 18.60 -0.24
N ASN A 60 -6.42 17.65 -0.58
CA ASN A 60 -5.88 17.53 -1.94
C ASN A 60 -6.89 16.72 -2.76
N ASP A 61 -7.60 17.41 -3.66
CA ASP A 61 -8.68 16.89 -4.51
C ASP A 61 -8.18 16.06 -5.72
N GLU A 62 -6.94 15.58 -5.70
CA GLU A 62 -6.37 14.78 -6.80
C GLU A 62 -6.38 13.29 -6.44
N TYR A 63 -7.54 12.63 -6.53
CA TYR A 63 -7.67 11.18 -6.77
C TYR A 63 -8.99 10.82 -7.42
#